data_AF-A0A7K1ZG68-F1
#
_entry.id   AF-A0A7K1ZG68-F1
#
_cell.length_a   1.000
_cell.length_b   1.000
_cell.length_c   1.000
_cell.angle_alpha   90.00
_cell.angle_beta   90.00
_cell.angle_gamma   90.00
#
_symmetry.space_group_name_H-M   'P 1'
#
loop_
_entity.id
_entity.type
_entity.pdbx_description
1 polymer ?
#
loop_
_entity_poly.entity_id
_entity_poly.type
_entity_poly.pdbx_seq_one_letter_code
_entity_poly.pdbx_strand_id
1 'polypeptide(L)'
;MHRFAILTVAGALCLAFLWGCGSSKEVVTESEPVSMDPVSPPLPGVDSLVIADVLNSFHGAFVHVLAETRAEENFLEGRALFERIDSTLRRMNGEPPLQSLDVSGDSADVAPVDTLAFTEAHTQAQQTLIQAAQAQAQQDSLRVQTLLAESQRLFENALALNPRHEDARHQLAQVYSVRAQWLRQDEAWEEVLTLLRGLLALRADDHALWAEVAVVLENLNQFPASALTWLQASEVVLDDSRLAFVPETERPPPDSLTLFTYYVRSYHAFVESRDGEGVRHALPLAQGYTTTSEQEDYARNEMDWVLWDHHNFENRLLYDSLQTLFSTDPPGARQGLAWLIPRLTQTSARIEASYNHALLSWEHDDQDAALDTLQVLWGLATDSTETSRTPYPEFLDDLRQTYATTLFERALEHRSEGASALAFTYLMQVTEVESQYTGRAFVEALRLARYNPEQARLLEPRIEKIFDTMRWEDQLAYLTLMGNLYRRTGDTEKVRGLLDRYRALRAERSGQ
;
A
#
# COMPACT_ATOMS: atom_id res chain seq x y z
N MET A 1 -1.06 16.63 -44.99
CA MET A 1 -1.70 17.88 -45.48
C MET A 1 -2.17 18.61 -44.22
N HIS A 2 -1.70 19.76 -43.72
CA HIS A 2 -0.89 20.92 -44.12
C HIS A 2 0.05 21.26 -42.92
N ARG A 3 1.37 21.40 -43.03
CA ARG A 3 2.20 22.62 -43.29
C ARG A 3 1.70 23.96 -42.74
N PHE A 4 2.43 24.51 -41.75
CA PHE A 4 3.03 25.86 -41.63
C PHE A 4 3.99 25.80 -40.43
N ALA A 5 5.33 25.89 -40.50
CA ALA A 5 6.30 26.82 -41.11
C ALA A 5 6.56 28.14 -40.34
N ILE A 6 7.67 28.13 -39.59
CA ILE A 6 8.78 29.12 -39.55
C ILE A 6 8.60 30.41 -38.72
N LEU A 7 9.51 30.61 -37.74
CA LEU A 7 10.34 31.82 -37.66
C LEU A 7 11.62 31.61 -36.83
N THR A 8 12.75 31.78 -37.49
CA THR A 8 14.13 31.92 -37.01
C THR A 8 14.45 33.40 -36.82
N VAL A 9 15.13 33.80 -35.75
CA VAL A 9 16.06 34.94 -35.74
C VAL A 9 17.26 34.65 -34.83
N ALA A 10 18.43 34.90 -35.38
CA ALA A 10 19.77 34.72 -34.81
C ALA A 10 20.35 36.06 -34.27
N GLY A 11 21.42 35.95 -33.46
CA GLY A 11 22.35 37.05 -33.13
C GLY A 11 23.12 36.69 -31.84
N ALA A 12 24.33 36.13 -31.82
CA ALA A 12 25.65 36.54 -32.34
C ALA A 12 26.42 37.57 -31.45
N LEU A 13 27.55 37.07 -30.90
CA LEU A 13 28.85 37.71 -30.62
C LEU A 13 29.07 38.73 -29.49
N CYS A 14 30.07 38.43 -28.62
CA CYS A 14 31.32 39.19 -28.33
C CYS A 14 32.05 38.55 -27.11
N LEU A 15 33.16 37.80 -27.20
CA LEU A 15 34.58 38.12 -27.45
C LEU A 15 35.30 39.03 -26.40
N ALA A 16 36.29 38.43 -25.72
CA ALA A 16 37.69 38.90 -25.54
C ALA A 16 38.22 39.29 -24.12
N PHE A 17 39.21 38.48 -23.68
CA PHE A 17 40.57 38.81 -23.19
C PHE A 17 40.85 39.68 -21.94
N LEU A 18 41.74 39.16 -21.05
CA LEU A 18 43.06 39.68 -20.58
C LEU A 18 43.44 38.96 -19.25
N TRP A 19 44.47 38.10 -19.14
CA TRP A 19 45.92 38.34 -18.96
C TRP A 19 46.33 39.30 -17.83
N GLY A 20 47.12 38.79 -16.87
CA GLY A 20 47.82 39.57 -15.84
C GLY A 20 48.76 38.71 -14.98
N CYS A 21 50.07 38.78 -15.27
CA CYS A 21 51.17 38.16 -14.52
C CYS A 21 51.60 39.00 -13.31
N GLY A 22 52.06 38.31 -12.24
CA GLY A 22 53.33 38.60 -11.56
C GLY A 22 53.30 39.45 -10.29
N SER A 23 53.74 38.87 -9.17
CA SER A 23 54.69 39.51 -8.22
C SER A 23 55.16 38.52 -7.16
N SER A 24 56.46 38.22 -7.21
CA SER A 24 57.27 37.50 -6.23
C SER A 24 57.46 38.28 -4.92
N LYS A 25 57.45 37.57 -3.78
CA LYS A 25 58.31 37.85 -2.61
C LYS A 25 58.63 36.55 -1.89
N GLU A 26 59.90 36.16 -1.93
CA GLU A 26 60.51 35.27 -0.93
C GLU A 26 60.76 36.04 0.37
N VAL A 27 60.69 35.33 1.50
CA VAL A 27 61.75 35.08 2.49
C VAL A 27 61.08 34.88 3.87
N VAL A 28 61.16 33.66 4.40
CA VAL A 28 61.77 33.25 5.69
C VAL A 28 61.11 31.93 6.10
N THR A 29 61.97 30.91 6.18
CA THR A 29 61.78 29.56 6.70
C THR A 29 61.25 29.52 8.12
N GLU A 30 60.15 28.79 8.31
CA GLU A 30 59.80 28.13 9.57
C GLU A 30 59.49 26.66 9.24
N SER A 31 60.14 25.76 9.97
CA SER A 31 60.20 24.33 9.73
C SER A 31 58.93 23.59 10.17
N GLU A 32 58.46 22.70 9.28
CA GLU A 32 57.58 21.53 9.51
C GLU A 32 56.12 21.79 9.94
N PRO A 33 55.13 21.04 9.41
CA PRO A 33 55.15 19.58 9.33
C PRO A 33 54.84 19.01 7.94
N VAL A 34 55.14 17.72 7.79
CA VAL A 34 54.74 16.88 6.66
C VAL A 34 53.24 17.03 6.40
N SER A 35 52.91 17.64 5.27
CA SER A 35 51.58 17.60 4.67
C SER A 35 51.26 16.14 4.32
N MET A 36 50.47 15.47 5.15
CA MET A 36 49.76 14.28 4.70
C MET A 36 48.79 14.71 3.61
N ASP A 37 48.92 14.11 2.44
CA ASP A 37 47.90 14.17 1.39
C ASP A 37 46.52 13.89 2.02
N PRO A 38 45.45 14.57 1.58
CA PRO A 38 44.11 14.26 2.05
C PRO A 38 43.85 12.78 1.80
N VAL A 39 43.55 12.06 2.89
CA VAL A 39 43.04 10.69 2.85
C VAL A 39 41.90 10.67 1.84
N SER A 40 42.06 9.89 0.76
CA SER A 40 40.99 9.65 -0.20
C SER A 40 39.70 9.35 0.55
N PRO A 41 38.55 9.90 0.13
CA PRO A 41 37.27 9.51 0.72
C PRO A 41 37.15 7.97 0.70
N PRO A 42 36.47 7.37 1.69
CA PRO A 42 36.22 5.93 1.66
C PRO A 42 35.62 5.59 0.28
N LEU A 43 36.17 4.57 -0.35
CA LEU A 43 35.63 4.06 -1.61
C LEU A 43 34.16 3.71 -1.36
N PRO A 44 33.24 4.05 -2.29
CA PRO A 44 31.86 3.60 -2.21
C PRO A 44 31.86 2.07 -2.03
N GLY A 45 31.29 1.58 -0.94
CA GLY A 45 31.38 0.18 -0.57
C GLY A 45 32.35 -0.18 0.57
N VAL A 46 32.96 0.77 1.31
CA VAL A 46 34.00 0.48 2.33
C VAL A 46 33.77 1.19 3.67
N ASP A 47 33.75 0.40 4.75
CA ASP A 47 33.23 0.76 6.08
C ASP A 47 34.14 1.71 6.91
N SER A 48 33.55 2.78 7.47
CA SER A 48 34.23 3.86 8.21
C SER A 48 33.60 4.10 9.60
N LEU A 49 33.61 3.07 10.43
CA LEU A 49 33.01 2.98 11.76
C LEU A 49 33.61 3.87 12.88
N VAL A 50 34.33 4.97 12.58
CA VAL A 50 35.11 5.71 13.60
C VAL A 50 34.78 7.20 13.75
N ILE A 51 33.92 7.80 12.91
CA ILE A 51 33.70 9.26 12.96
C ILE A 51 32.35 9.61 13.59
N ALA A 52 32.36 9.62 14.93
CA ALA A 52 31.64 10.58 15.77
C ALA A 52 30.09 10.52 15.76
N ASP A 53 29.42 9.75 16.60
CA ASP A 53 29.42 9.79 18.08
C ASP A 53 29.27 11.19 18.73
N VAL A 54 28.97 12.28 18.00
CA VAL A 54 29.03 13.66 18.56
C VAL A 54 27.79 14.54 18.40
N LEU A 55 26.74 14.19 17.63
CA LEU A 55 25.58 15.09 17.48
C LEU A 55 24.25 14.56 18.06
N ASN A 56 24.34 13.73 19.08
CA ASN A 56 23.32 13.68 20.13
C ASN A 56 23.30 15.03 20.86
N SER A 57 22.23 15.82 20.76
CA SER A 57 21.64 16.59 21.90
C SER A 57 20.41 17.45 21.52
N PHE A 58 19.22 16.91 21.85
CA PHE A 58 18.11 17.50 22.62
C PHE A 58 17.14 18.61 22.11
N HIS A 59 15.85 18.25 22.17
CA HIS A 59 14.61 19.00 22.54
C HIS A 59 14.03 20.02 21.54
N GLY A 60 12.71 20.14 21.31
CA GLY A 60 11.50 19.55 21.90
C GLY A 60 10.29 20.40 21.50
N ALA A 61 9.09 19.79 21.55
CA ALA A 61 7.74 20.39 21.49
C ALA A 61 7.34 21.19 20.23
N PHE A 62 6.32 20.72 19.51
CA PHE A 62 5.01 21.37 19.41
C PHE A 62 4.03 20.47 18.62
N VAL A 63 2.91 20.15 19.26
CA VAL A 63 1.70 19.65 18.61
C VAL A 63 1.10 20.80 17.81
N HIS A 64 0.81 20.56 16.53
CA HIS A 64 0.16 21.56 15.69
C HIS A 64 -1.34 21.57 16.03
N VAL A 65 -1.71 22.41 17.00
CA VAL A 65 -3.07 22.63 17.54
C VAL A 65 -4.15 22.79 16.45
N LEU A 66 -3.79 23.24 15.25
CA LEU A 66 -4.71 23.43 14.12
C LEU A 66 -5.24 22.13 13.48
N ALA A 67 -4.58 20.98 13.68
CA ALA A 67 -5.04 19.69 13.14
C ALA A 67 -6.08 19.03 14.06
N GLU A 68 -5.91 19.16 15.38
CA GLU A 68 -6.92 18.74 16.39
C GLU A 68 -8.19 19.58 16.29
N THR A 69 -8.09 20.90 16.10
CA THR A 69 -9.29 21.76 16.02
C THR A 69 -10.15 21.44 14.79
N ARG A 70 -9.56 21.03 13.66
CA ARG A 70 -10.31 20.65 12.45
C ARG A 70 -10.93 19.25 12.53
N ALA A 71 -10.26 18.31 13.17
CA ALA A 71 -10.83 16.99 13.43
C ALA A 71 -12.00 17.07 14.41
N GLU A 72 -11.89 17.93 15.43
CA GLU A 72 -12.95 18.18 16.42
C GLU A 72 -14.14 18.95 15.80
N GLU A 73 -13.90 19.93 14.91
CA GLU A 73 -14.96 20.60 14.14
C GLU A 73 -15.72 19.62 13.22
N ASN A 74 -15.02 18.76 12.49
CA ASN A 74 -15.64 17.75 11.62
C ASN A 74 -16.38 16.66 12.42
N PHE A 75 -15.85 16.27 13.58
CA PHE A 75 -16.51 15.35 14.50
C PHE A 75 -17.80 15.94 15.08
N LEU A 76 -17.78 17.24 15.44
CA LEU A 76 -18.97 17.95 15.93
C LEU A 76 -20.02 18.17 14.84
N GLU A 77 -19.61 18.39 13.59
CA GLU A 77 -20.52 18.47 12.43
C GLU A 77 -21.15 17.10 12.11
N GLY A 78 -20.36 16.03 12.15
CA GLY A 78 -20.84 14.65 12.02
C GLY A 78 -21.81 14.28 13.14
N ARG A 79 -21.52 14.68 14.38
CA ARG A 79 -22.41 14.49 15.53
C ARG A 79 -23.68 15.32 15.42
N ALA A 80 -23.63 16.55 14.91
CA ALA A 80 -24.81 17.38 14.67
C ALA A 80 -25.72 16.79 13.58
N LEU A 81 -25.14 16.18 12.54
CA LEU A 81 -25.89 15.45 11.51
C LEU A 81 -26.53 14.18 12.08
N PHE A 82 -25.81 13.43 12.93
CA PHE A 82 -26.33 12.26 13.63
C PHE A 82 -27.47 12.63 14.61
N GLU A 83 -27.29 13.66 15.45
CA GLU A 83 -28.32 14.18 16.36
C GLU A 83 -29.53 14.73 15.60
N ARG A 84 -29.34 15.28 14.40
CA ARG A 84 -30.44 15.73 13.53
C ARG A 84 -31.22 14.53 12.98
N ILE A 85 -30.53 13.50 12.48
CA ILE A 85 -31.14 12.25 12.00
C ILE A 85 -31.88 11.55 13.14
N ASP A 86 -31.27 11.43 14.31
CA ASP A 86 -31.85 10.87 15.53
C ASP A 86 -33.05 11.70 16.02
N SER A 87 -32.99 13.04 16.01
CA SER A 87 -34.14 13.89 16.36
C SER A 87 -35.31 13.78 15.37
N THR A 88 -35.02 13.46 14.11
CA THR A 88 -36.03 13.24 13.07
C THR A 88 -36.67 11.87 13.25
N LEU A 89 -35.86 10.84 13.54
CA LEU A 89 -36.30 9.50 13.93
C LEU A 89 -37.15 9.51 15.20
N ARG A 90 -36.76 10.25 16.25
CA ARG A 90 -37.53 10.40 17.50
C ARG A 90 -38.87 11.12 17.29
N ARG A 91 -38.94 12.13 16.42
CA ARG A 91 -40.21 12.77 16.03
C ARG A 91 -41.13 11.83 15.26
N MET A 92 -40.58 10.94 14.44
CA MET A 92 -41.35 9.93 13.72
C MET A 92 -41.79 8.77 14.63
N ASN A 93 -41.01 8.45 15.68
CA ASN A 93 -41.31 7.43 16.68
C ASN A 93 -42.18 7.93 17.85
N GLY A 94 -42.44 9.24 17.95
CA GLY A 94 -43.35 9.83 18.94
C GLY A 94 -42.75 10.03 20.34
N GLU A 95 -41.42 10.08 20.47
CA GLU A 95 -40.78 10.39 21.76
C GLU A 95 -40.56 11.90 21.92
N PRO A 96 -40.96 12.51 23.06
CA PRO A 96 -40.77 13.94 23.29
C PRO A 96 -39.29 14.28 23.54
N PRO A 97 -38.81 15.46 23.11
CA PRO A 97 -37.43 15.89 23.34
C PRO A 97 -37.13 16.08 24.84
N LEU A 98 -35.92 15.70 25.26
CA LEU A 98 -35.45 15.73 26.67
C LEU A 98 -35.20 17.12 27.26
N GLN A 99 -35.81 18.19 26.73
CA GLN A 99 -35.70 19.53 27.33
C GLN A 99 -37.05 20.02 27.85
N SER A 100 -37.05 20.26 29.16
CA SER A 100 -38.16 20.71 30.02
C SER A 100 -39.36 19.77 30.11
N LEU A 101 -39.24 18.78 31.02
CA LEU A 101 -40.35 18.43 31.90
C LEU A 101 -40.77 19.70 32.65
N ASP A 102 -41.74 20.43 32.10
CA ASP A 102 -42.66 21.20 32.92
C ASP A 102 -44.01 20.51 32.87
N VAL A 103 -44.34 19.92 34.01
CA VAL A 103 -45.54 19.15 34.25
C VAL A 103 -46.72 20.12 34.28
N SER A 104 -47.56 20.13 33.26
CA SER A 104 -49.01 20.30 33.42
C SER A 104 -49.77 20.21 32.10
N GLY A 105 -50.74 19.29 32.07
CA GLY A 105 -51.91 19.39 31.21
C GLY A 105 -52.10 18.25 30.21
N ASP A 106 -52.82 17.22 30.65
CA ASP A 106 -53.73 16.39 29.86
C ASP A 106 -53.49 16.30 28.33
N SER A 107 -52.85 15.23 27.90
CA SER A 107 -53.36 14.47 26.75
C SER A 107 -52.96 13.01 26.88
N ALA A 108 -53.88 12.27 27.48
CA ALA A 108 -53.90 10.83 27.56
C ALA A 108 -53.70 10.17 26.19
N ASP A 109 -53.17 8.94 26.25
CA ASP A 109 -53.26 7.87 25.26
C ASP A 109 -54.61 7.83 24.52
N VAL A 110 -54.73 8.58 23.42
CA VAL A 110 -55.76 8.35 22.41
C VAL A 110 -55.11 7.47 21.34
N ALA A 111 -55.51 6.21 21.26
CA ALA A 111 -55.19 5.36 20.13
C ALA A 111 -55.52 6.12 18.84
N PRO A 112 -54.62 6.19 17.84
CA PRO A 112 -54.91 6.92 16.61
C PRO A 112 -56.10 6.24 15.92
N VAL A 113 -57.26 6.89 15.99
CA VAL A 113 -58.44 6.47 15.26
C VAL A 113 -58.25 6.89 13.82
N ASP A 114 -58.40 5.96 12.88
CA ASP A 114 -58.37 6.24 11.45
C ASP A 114 -59.40 7.32 11.13
N THR A 115 -58.90 8.53 10.87
CA THR A 115 -59.76 9.64 10.46
C THR A 115 -60.28 9.36 9.05
N LEU A 116 -61.45 9.91 8.70
CA LEU A 116 -62.00 9.78 7.36
C LEU A 116 -60.98 10.25 6.29
N ALA A 117 -60.24 11.32 6.57
CA ALA A 117 -59.16 11.81 5.72
C ALA A 117 -58.00 10.81 5.55
N PHE A 118 -57.63 10.08 6.61
CA PHE A 118 -56.65 8.98 6.51
C PHE A 118 -57.17 7.87 5.59
N THR A 119 -58.41 7.41 5.81
CA THR A 119 -58.98 6.30 5.04
C THR A 119 -59.10 6.62 3.55
N GLU A 120 -59.43 7.87 3.21
CA GLU A 120 -59.48 8.35 1.82
C GLU A 120 -58.08 8.37 1.19
N ALA A 121 -57.10 8.98 1.87
CA ALA A 121 -55.72 9.05 1.37
C ALA A 121 -55.10 7.65 1.20
N HIS A 122 -55.29 6.77 2.17
CA HIS A 122 -54.81 5.39 2.14
C HIS A 122 -55.45 4.58 1.00
N THR A 123 -56.78 4.68 0.84
CA THR A 123 -57.51 3.99 -0.24
C THR A 123 -57.07 4.49 -1.61
N GLN A 124 -56.88 5.81 -1.77
CA GLN A 124 -56.38 6.39 -3.01
C GLN A 124 -54.96 5.90 -3.31
N ALA A 125 -54.07 5.86 -2.31
CA ALA A 125 -52.71 5.36 -2.46
C ALA A 125 -52.67 3.90 -2.93
N GLN A 126 -53.53 3.05 -2.35
CA GLN A 126 -53.68 1.64 -2.73
C GLN A 126 -54.20 1.48 -4.16
N GLN A 127 -55.20 2.27 -4.56
CA GLN A 127 -55.71 2.24 -5.94
C GLN A 127 -54.62 2.61 -6.95
N THR A 128 -53.83 3.65 -6.67
CA THR A 128 -52.70 4.04 -7.53
C THR A 128 -51.64 2.94 -7.59
N LEU A 129 -51.34 2.26 -6.48
CA LEU A 129 -50.40 1.13 -6.45
C LEU A 129 -50.89 -0.06 -7.29
N ILE A 130 -52.19 -0.38 -7.23
CA ILE A 130 -52.79 -1.42 -8.07
C ILE A 130 -52.69 -1.05 -9.55
N GLN A 131 -52.94 0.22 -9.90
CA GLN A 131 -52.79 0.70 -11.27
C GLN A 131 -51.32 0.62 -11.73
N ALA A 132 -50.36 0.90 -10.85
CA ALA A 132 -48.94 0.74 -11.14
C ALA A 132 -48.61 -0.74 -11.45
N ALA A 133 -49.10 -1.69 -10.64
CA ALA A 133 -48.91 -3.11 -10.90
C ALA A 133 -49.54 -3.58 -12.23
N GLN A 134 -50.70 -3.05 -12.59
CA GLN A 134 -51.34 -3.32 -13.88
C GLN A 134 -50.55 -2.75 -15.06
N ALA A 135 -50.04 -1.52 -14.94
CA ALA A 135 -49.18 -0.92 -15.96
C ALA A 135 -47.84 -1.69 -16.10
N GLN A 136 -47.33 -2.25 -15.00
CA GLN A 136 -46.13 -3.10 -15.03
C GLN A 136 -46.37 -4.40 -15.81
N ALA A 137 -47.53 -5.03 -15.63
CA ALA A 137 -47.93 -6.20 -16.40
C ALA A 137 -48.08 -5.89 -17.90
N GLN A 138 -48.36 -4.63 -18.25
CA GLN A 138 -48.44 -4.12 -19.62
C GLN A 138 -47.09 -3.64 -20.17
N GLN A 139 -46.01 -3.73 -19.39
CA GLN A 139 -44.65 -3.28 -19.76
C GLN A 139 -44.54 -1.77 -20.06
N ASP A 140 -45.40 -0.94 -19.47
CA ASP A 140 -45.38 0.53 -19.64
C ASP A 140 -44.55 1.20 -18.52
N SER A 141 -43.22 1.17 -18.66
CA SER A 141 -42.28 1.61 -17.62
C SER A 141 -42.51 3.05 -17.16
N LEU A 142 -42.74 3.98 -18.08
CA LEU A 142 -42.93 5.41 -17.76
C LEU A 142 -44.21 5.60 -16.95
N ARG A 143 -45.31 4.94 -17.33
CA ARG A 143 -46.56 5.03 -16.59
C ARG A 143 -46.42 4.47 -15.19
N VAL A 144 -45.75 3.34 -15.02
CA VAL A 144 -45.54 2.77 -13.69
C VAL A 144 -44.69 3.71 -12.83
N GLN A 145 -43.65 4.35 -13.37
CA GLN A 145 -42.83 5.30 -12.61
C GLN A 145 -43.67 6.46 -12.07
N THR A 146 -44.55 7.03 -12.93
CA THR A 146 -45.44 8.11 -12.52
C THR A 146 -46.44 7.67 -11.44
N LEU A 147 -47.02 6.47 -11.58
CA LEU A 147 -47.99 5.93 -10.62
C LEU A 147 -47.33 5.58 -9.28
N LEU A 148 -46.11 5.04 -9.29
CA LEU A 148 -45.36 4.78 -8.06
C LEU A 148 -44.98 6.08 -7.33
N ALA A 149 -44.58 7.13 -8.06
CA ALA A 149 -44.30 8.43 -7.46
C ALA A 149 -45.56 9.08 -6.86
N GLU A 150 -46.71 8.95 -7.53
CA GLU A 150 -47.98 9.40 -7.00
C GLU A 150 -48.42 8.59 -5.77
N SER A 151 -48.29 7.27 -5.83
CA SER A 151 -48.61 6.36 -4.72
C SER A 151 -47.76 6.67 -3.47
N GLN A 152 -46.45 6.90 -3.66
CA GLN A 152 -45.55 7.35 -2.58
C GLN A 152 -46.11 8.59 -1.88
N ARG A 153 -46.38 9.67 -2.63
CA ARG A 153 -46.87 10.93 -2.06
C ARG A 153 -48.18 10.73 -1.28
N LEU A 154 -49.07 9.89 -1.79
CA LEU A 154 -50.35 9.61 -1.14
C LEU A 154 -50.18 8.80 0.15
N PHE A 155 -49.25 7.83 0.19
CA PHE A 155 -48.91 7.09 1.40
C PHE A 155 -48.18 7.96 2.43
N GLU A 156 -47.25 8.83 2.01
CA GLU A 156 -46.62 9.82 2.89
C GLU A 156 -47.67 10.73 3.54
N ASN A 157 -48.64 11.22 2.76
CA ASN A 157 -49.77 12.00 3.27
C ASN A 157 -50.65 11.20 4.24
N ALA A 158 -50.94 9.93 3.94
CA ALA A 158 -51.69 9.06 4.84
C ALA A 158 -50.94 8.87 6.18
N LEU A 159 -49.64 8.60 6.14
CA LEU A 159 -48.83 8.44 7.36
C LEU A 159 -48.64 9.74 8.13
N ALA A 160 -48.68 10.90 7.48
CA ALA A 160 -48.71 12.18 8.19
C ALA A 160 -50.00 12.32 9.04
N LEU A 161 -51.09 11.67 8.65
CA LEU A 161 -52.37 11.67 9.37
C LEU A 161 -52.46 10.55 10.42
N ASN A 162 -51.87 9.38 10.15
CA ASN A 162 -51.74 8.29 11.12
C ASN A 162 -50.35 7.63 11.04
N PRO A 163 -49.34 8.13 11.78
CA PRO A 163 -47.96 7.64 11.71
C PRO A 163 -47.76 6.20 12.20
N ARG A 164 -48.70 5.66 12.97
CA ARG A 164 -48.62 4.32 13.58
C ARG A 164 -49.33 3.24 12.76
N HIS A 165 -49.95 3.58 11.62
CA HIS A 165 -50.66 2.58 10.82
C HIS A 165 -49.67 1.63 10.10
N GLU A 166 -49.62 0.37 10.52
CA GLU A 166 -48.62 -0.60 10.09
C GLU A 166 -48.72 -0.95 8.59
N ASP A 167 -49.92 -1.18 8.06
CA ASP A 167 -50.07 -1.53 6.64
C ASP A 167 -49.62 -0.40 5.70
N ALA A 168 -49.98 0.85 6.00
CA ALA A 168 -49.56 2.01 5.23
C ALA A 168 -48.03 2.18 5.26
N ARG A 169 -47.37 1.92 6.40
CA ARG A 169 -45.91 1.89 6.51
C ARG A 169 -45.30 0.78 5.65
N HIS A 170 -45.85 -0.42 5.71
CA HIS A 170 -45.40 -1.56 4.89
C HIS A 170 -45.55 -1.29 3.39
N GLN A 171 -46.69 -0.74 2.98
CA GLN A 171 -46.96 -0.42 1.58
C GLN A 171 -46.06 0.71 1.09
N LEU A 172 -45.86 1.77 1.89
CA LEU A 172 -44.90 2.82 1.55
C LEU A 172 -43.47 2.28 1.42
N ALA A 173 -43.05 1.39 2.33
CA ALA A 173 -41.75 0.73 2.27
C ALA A 173 -41.56 -0.07 0.96
N GLN A 174 -42.59 -0.79 0.53
CA GLN A 174 -42.58 -1.48 -0.77
C GLN A 174 -42.47 -0.51 -1.94
N VAL A 175 -43.21 0.61 -1.91
CA VAL A 175 -43.13 1.64 -2.96
C VAL A 175 -41.71 2.23 -3.01
N TYR A 176 -41.11 2.59 -1.88
CA TYR A 176 -39.72 3.08 -1.83
C TYR A 176 -38.73 2.06 -2.39
N SER A 177 -38.83 0.79 -2.01
CA SER A 177 -37.94 -0.27 -2.49
C SER A 177 -38.00 -0.45 -4.00
N VAL A 178 -39.21 -0.54 -4.59
CA VAL A 178 -39.39 -0.70 -6.04
C VAL A 178 -38.89 0.54 -6.79
N ARG A 179 -39.21 1.74 -6.31
CA ARG A 179 -38.73 2.99 -6.92
C ARG A 179 -37.20 3.10 -6.87
N ALA A 180 -36.59 2.76 -5.73
CA ALA A 180 -35.13 2.78 -5.56
C ALA A 180 -34.45 1.78 -6.51
N GLN A 181 -35.02 0.59 -6.72
CA GLN A 181 -34.49 -0.39 -7.66
C GLN A 181 -34.47 0.13 -9.11
N TRP A 182 -35.51 0.86 -9.52
CA TRP A 182 -35.57 1.44 -10.86
C TRP A 182 -34.59 2.59 -11.06
N LEU A 183 -34.56 3.53 -10.12
CA LEU A 183 -33.62 4.64 -10.18
C LEU A 183 -32.16 4.16 -10.10
N ARG A 184 -31.89 3.01 -9.47
CA ARG A 184 -30.59 2.35 -9.49
C ARG A 184 -30.20 1.87 -10.90
N GLN A 185 -31.15 1.36 -11.68
CA GLN A 185 -30.89 0.96 -13.07
C GLN A 185 -30.57 2.17 -13.96
N ASP A 186 -31.16 3.32 -13.64
CA ASP A 186 -30.94 4.59 -14.32
C ASP A 186 -29.76 5.40 -13.73
N GLU A 187 -29.01 4.82 -12.78
CA GLU A 187 -27.86 5.43 -12.08
C GLU A 187 -28.20 6.79 -11.41
N ALA A 188 -29.45 7.03 -11.05
CA ALA A 188 -29.93 8.23 -10.37
C ALA A 188 -29.65 8.17 -8.86
N TRP A 189 -28.37 8.05 -8.49
CA TRP A 189 -27.91 7.71 -7.13
C TRP A 189 -28.40 8.64 -6.02
N GLU A 190 -28.54 9.94 -6.27
CA GLU A 190 -29.04 10.91 -5.28
C GLU A 190 -30.52 10.69 -4.93
N GLU A 191 -31.33 10.36 -5.93
CA GLU A 191 -32.75 10.05 -5.73
C GLU A 191 -32.90 8.69 -5.04
N VAL A 192 -32.08 7.70 -5.42
CA VAL A 192 -32.02 6.40 -4.74
C VAL A 192 -31.69 6.59 -3.26
N LEU A 193 -30.67 7.39 -2.93
CA LEU A 193 -30.28 7.64 -1.54
C LEU A 193 -31.43 8.27 -0.73
N THR A 194 -32.19 9.18 -1.35
CA THR A 194 -33.35 9.81 -0.70
C THR A 194 -34.42 8.78 -0.38
N LEU A 195 -34.74 7.88 -1.32
CA LEU A 195 -35.72 6.81 -1.12
C LEU A 195 -35.26 5.79 -0.08
N LEU A 196 -33.99 5.37 -0.11
CA LEU A 196 -33.45 4.42 0.85
C LEU A 196 -33.38 5.00 2.27
N ARG A 197 -33.10 6.30 2.43
CA ARG A 197 -33.21 6.98 3.74
C ARG A 197 -34.65 7.01 4.24
N GLY A 198 -35.62 7.24 3.35
CA GLY A 198 -37.04 7.12 3.67
C GLY A 198 -37.41 5.69 4.11
N LEU A 199 -36.83 4.68 3.44
CA LEU A 199 -37.02 3.27 3.79
C LEU A 199 -36.39 2.93 5.14
N LEU A 200 -35.18 3.42 5.44
CA LEU A 200 -34.50 3.23 6.72
C LEU A 200 -35.29 3.84 7.88
N ALA A 201 -35.91 5.00 7.67
CA ALA A 201 -36.79 5.62 8.66
C ALA A 201 -38.02 4.73 9.00
N LEU A 202 -38.46 3.89 8.05
CA LEU A 202 -39.57 2.97 8.27
C LEU A 202 -39.13 1.63 8.86
N ARG A 203 -37.94 1.14 8.47
CA ARG A 203 -37.38 -0.19 8.77
C ARG A 203 -35.87 -0.11 9.07
N ALA A 204 -35.52 0.42 10.23
CA ALA A 204 -34.12 0.58 10.65
C ALA A 204 -33.46 -0.73 11.10
N ASP A 205 -34.27 -1.76 11.33
CA ASP A 205 -33.90 -3.11 11.79
C ASP A 205 -33.36 -4.02 10.69
N ASP A 206 -33.44 -3.61 9.42
CA ASP A 206 -32.97 -4.40 8.29
C ASP A 206 -31.52 -4.05 7.94
N HIS A 207 -30.57 -4.92 8.31
CA HIS A 207 -29.15 -4.71 8.01
C HIS A 207 -28.85 -4.63 6.51
N ALA A 208 -29.62 -5.32 5.67
CA ALA A 208 -29.41 -5.30 4.21
C ALA A 208 -29.72 -3.92 3.64
N LEU A 209 -30.65 -3.20 4.23
CA LEU A 209 -30.99 -1.85 3.82
C LEU A 209 -29.88 -0.84 4.15
N TRP A 210 -29.23 -0.96 5.31
CA TRP A 210 -28.05 -0.18 5.65
C TRP A 210 -26.91 -0.45 4.66
N ALA A 211 -26.68 -1.71 4.32
CA ALA A 211 -25.71 -2.10 3.30
C ALA A 211 -26.03 -1.47 1.93
N GLU A 212 -27.30 -1.43 1.51
CA GLU A 212 -27.69 -0.78 0.26
C GLU A 212 -27.42 0.73 0.27
N VAL A 213 -27.66 1.40 1.39
CA VAL A 213 -27.33 2.83 1.53
C VAL A 213 -25.82 3.04 1.44
N ALA A 214 -25.02 2.18 2.07
CA ALA A 214 -23.56 2.27 2.01
C ALA A 214 -23.05 2.12 0.56
N VAL A 215 -23.57 1.15 -0.19
CA VAL A 215 -23.25 0.98 -1.62
C VAL A 215 -23.60 2.24 -2.43
N VAL A 216 -24.76 2.85 -2.21
CA VAL A 216 -25.13 4.08 -2.91
C VAL A 216 -24.20 5.24 -2.55
N LEU A 217 -23.76 5.34 -1.29
CA LEU A 217 -22.77 6.33 -0.86
C LEU A 217 -21.40 6.12 -1.51
N GLU A 218 -20.96 4.87 -1.71
CA GLU A 218 -19.74 4.56 -2.49
C GLU A 218 -19.85 5.07 -3.94
N ASN A 219 -20.98 4.82 -4.60
CA ASN A 219 -21.21 5.28 -5.97
C ASN A 219 -21.24 6.81 -6.09
N LEU A 220 -21.61 7.50 -5.01
CA LEU A 220 -21.56 8.96 -4.90
C LEU A 220 -20.18 9.48 -4.45
N ASN A 221 -19.18 8.61 -4.29
CA ASN A 221 -17.85 8.90 -3.73
C ASN A 221 -17.88 9.52 -2.33
N GLN A 222 -18.94 9.25 -1.56
CA GLN A 222 -19.08 9.67 -0.16
C GLN A 222 -18.52 8.59 0.78
N PHE A 223 -17.25 8.24 0.58
CA PHE A 223 -16.58 7.14 1.27
C PHE A 223 -16.60 7.23 2.81
N PRO A 224 -16.39 8.40 3.47
CA PRO A 224 -16.48 8.48 4.93
C PRO A 224 -17.89 8.09 5.44
N ALA A 225 -18.94 8.56 4.77
CA ALA A 225 -20.32 8.25 5.15
C ALA A 225 -20.64 6.78 4.86
N SER A 226 -20.16 6.23 3.74
CA SER A 226 -20.32 4.81 3.42
C SER A 226 -19.69 3.92 4.50
N ALA A 227 -18.45 4.22 4.91
CA ALA A 227 -17.71 3.42 5.88
C ALA A 227 -18.47 3.28 7.21
N LEU A 228 -19.01 4.39 7.72
CA LEU A 228 -19.85 4.40 8.92
C LEU A 228 -21.18 3.65 8.71
N THR A 229 -21.77 3.75 7.53
CA THR A 229 -23.02 3.05 7.20
C THR A 229 -22.81 1.53 7.15
N TRP A 230 -21.66 1.06 6.65
CA TRP A 230 -21.28 -0.36 6.71
C TRP A 230 -21.09 -0.86 8.14
N LEU A 231 -20.49 -0.05 9.03
CA LEU A 231 -20.40 -0.39 10.45
C LEU A 231 -21.80 -0.49 11.07
N GLN A 232 -22.69 0.46 10.77
CA GLN A 232 -24.07 0.40 11.25
C GLN A 232 -24.80 -0.87 10.77
N ALA A 233 -24.61 -1.27 9.51
CA ALA A 233 -25.15 -2.53 8.99
C ALA A 233 -24.66 -3.73 9.81
N SER A 234 -23.37 -3.75 10.19
CA SER A 234 -22.79 -4.81 11.01
C SER A 234 -23.34 -4.81 12.44
N GLU A 235 -23.60 -3.64 13.03
CA GLU A 235 -24.22 -3.52 14.35
C GLU A 235 -25.64 -4.09 14.34
N VAL A 236 -26.43 -3.83 13.30
CA VAL A 236 -27.79 -4.37 13.17
C VAL A 236 -27.77 -5.90 13.07
N VAL A 237 -26.81 -6.50 12.35
CA VAL A 237 -26.63 -7.97 12.34
C VAL A 237 -26.31 -8.51 13.74
N LEU A 238 -25.42 -7.82 14.47
CA LEU A 238 -25.07 -8.21 15.84
C LEU A 238 -26.27 -8.07 16.78
N ASP A 239 -27.04 -7.00 16.66
CA ASP A 239 -28.22 -6.76 17.49
C ASP A 239 -29.34 -7.75 17.21
N ASP A 240 -29.59 -8.11 15.95
CA ASP A 240 -30.55 -9.18 15.61
C ASP A 240 -30.15 -10.52 16.26
N SER A 241 -28.86 -10.87 16.23
CA SER A 241 -28.36 -12.07 16.92
C SER A 241 -28.52 -11.98 18.45
N ARG A 242 -28.39 -10.79 19.04
CA ARG A 242 -28.52 -10.54 20.49
C ARG A 242 -29.97 -10.57 20.95
N LEU A 243 -30.89 -10.08 20.13
CA LEU A 243 -32.31 -9.97 20.45
C LEU A 243 -33.07 -11.30 20.28
N ALA A 244 -32.42 -12.36 19.78
CA ALA A 244 -32.96 -13.71 19.80
C ALA A 244 -33.34 -14.11 21.25
N PHE A 245 -34.64 -14.38 21.48
CA PHE A 245 -35.23 -14.79 22.76
C PHE A 245 -34.85 -16.23 23.14
N VAL A 246 -33.56 -16.51 23.20
CA VAL A 246 -32.98 -17.82 23.47
C VAL A 246 -31.92 -17.65 24.57
N PRO A 247 -31.78 -18.59 25.52
CA PRO A 247 -30.71 -18.55 26.52
C PRO A 247 -29.34 -18.36 25.85
N GLU A 248 -28.43 -17.63 26.49
CA GLU A 248 -27.13 -17.26 25.90
C GLU A 248 -26.30 -18.47 25.43
N THR A 249 -26.48 -19.63 26.06
CA THR A 249 -25.85 -20.91 25.69
C THR A 249 -26.38 -21.54 24.41
N GLU A 250 -27.55 -21.11 23.95
CA GLU A 250 -28.26 -21.63 22.76
C GLU A 250 -28.43 -20.56 21.68
N ARG A 251 -27.91 -19.34 21.90
CA ARG A 251 -27.99 -18.24 20.94
C ARG A 251 -27.22 -18.62 19.68
N PRO A 252 -27.84 -18.55 18.49
CA PRO A 252 -27.12 -18.80 17.25
C PRO A 252 -25.98 -17.77 17.13
N PRO A 253 -24.77 -18.20 16.72
CA PRO A 253 -23.70 -17.26 16.46
C PRO A 253 -24.14 -16.29 15.34
N PRO A 254 -23.70 -15.02 15.40
CA PRO A 254 -24.00 -14.08 14.33
C PRO A 254 -23.45 -14.59 13.00
N ASP A 255 -24.09 -14.21 11.90
CA ASP A 255 -23.64 -14.55 10.55
C ASP A 255 -22.27 -13.91 10.27
N SER A 256 -21.23 -14.72 10.52
CA SER A 256 -19.84 -14.27 10.48
C SER A 256 -19.42 -13.91 9.05
N LEU A 257 -20.02 -14.54 8.03
CA LEU A 257 -19.73 -14.21 6.63
C LEU A 257 -20.24 -12.80 6.27
N THR A 258 -21.46 -12.48 6.69
CA THR A 258 -22.04 -11.15 6.48
C THR A 258 -21.26 -10.09 7.25
N LEU A 259 -20.92 -10.35 8.52
CA LEU A 259 -20.10 -9.44 9.32
C LEU A 259 -18.72 -9.20 8.72
N PHE A 260 -18.02 -10.26 8.33
CA PHE A 260 -16.73 -10.15 7.62
C PHE A 260 -16.86 -9.25 6.39
N THR A 261 -17.88 -9.49 5.56
CA THR A 261 -18.11 -8.72 4.34
C THR A 261 -18.35 -7.24 4.63
N TYR A 262 -19.16 -6.91 5.63
CA TYR A 262 -19.45 -5.52 5.99
C TYR A 262 -18.24 -4.80 6.58
N TYR A 263 -17.47 -5.46 7.45
CA TYR A 263 -16.24 -4.86 7.98
C TYR A 263 -15.17 -4.67 6.90
N VAL A 264 -15.02 -5.61 5.97
CA VAL A 264 -14.10 -5.44 4.82
C VAL A 264 -14.55 -4.26 3.95
N ARG A 265 -15.84 -4.14 3.65
CA ARG A 265 -16.38 -2.99 2.89
C ARG A 265 -16.17 -1.66 3.61
N SER A 266 -16.41 -1.64 4.92
CA SER A 266 -16.12 -0.47 5.77
C SER A 266 -14.63 -0.10 5.73
N TYR A 267 -13.74 -1.09 5.87
CA TYR A 267 -12.30 -0.93 5.73
C TYR A 267 -11.93 -0.29 4.39
N HIS A 268 -12.40 -0.82 3.26
CA HIS A 268 -12.13 -0.25 1.93
C HIS A 268 -12.62 1.20 1.82
N ALA A 269 -13.81 1.51 2.33
CA ALA A 269 -14.31 2.88 2.32
C ALA A 269 -13.46 3.82 3.22
N PHE A 270 -12.94 3.34 4.35
CA PHE A 270 -11.97 4.09 5.15
C PHE A 270 -10.63 4.30 4.44
N VAL A 271 -10.14 3.30 3.69
CA VAL A 271 -8.94 3.43 2.84
C VAL A 271 -9.14 4.54 1.80
N GLU A 272 -10.25 4.51 1.05
CA GLU A 272 -10.56 5.50 0.01
C GLU A 272 -10.74 6.92 0.56
N SER A 273 -11.31 7.04 1.76
CA SER A 273 -11.46 8.32 2.47
C SER A 273 -10.19 8.81 3.18
N ARG A 274 -9.13 7.99 3.21
CA ARG A 274 -7.88 8.24 3.93
C ARG A 274 -8.04 8.39 5.45
N ASP A 275 -8.99 7.66 6.02
CA ASP A 275 -9.22 7.62 7.46
C ASP A 275 -8.45 6.46 8.11
N GLY A 276 -7.24 6.74 8.60
CA GLY A 276 -6.39 5.76 9.26
C GLY A 276 -6.91 5.27 10.63
N GLU A 277 -7.77 6.01 11.31
CA GLU A 277 -8.43 5.54 12.55
C GLU A 277 -9.52 4.53 12.20
N GLY A 278 -10.35 4.85 11.20
CA GLY A 278 -11.37 3.94 10.68
C GLY A 278 -10.80 2.61 10.18
N VAL A 279 -9.69 2.67 9.43
CA VAL A 279 -8.94 1.47 8.99
C VAL A 279 -8.49 0.62 10.18
N ARG A 280 -7.89 1.23 11.20
CA ARG A 280 -7.44 0.55 12.43
C ARG A 280 -8.58 -0.09 13.21
N HIS A 281 -9.78 0.44 13.09
CA HIS A 281 -10.95 -0.09 13.77
C HIS A 281 -11.59 -1.25 12.99
N ALA A 282 -11.85 -1.07 11.69
CA ALA A 282 -12.64 -2.01 10.90
C ALA A 282 -11.90 -3.32 10.59
N LEU A 283 -10.59 -3.26 10.33
CA LEU A 283 -9.85 -4.43 9.86
C LEU A 283 -9.64 -5.52 10.93
N PRO A 284 -9.29 -5.22 12.20
CA PRO A 284 -9.28 -6.23 13.26
C PRO A 284 -10.66 -6.86 13.50
N LEU A 285 -11.74 -6.09 13.33
CA LEU A 285 -13.11 -6.61 13.42
C LEU A 285 -13.39 -7.60 12.28
N ALA A 286 -13.01 -7.27 11.05
CA ALA A 286 -13.09 -8.21 9.92
C ALA A 286 -12.34 -9.51 10.23
N GLN A 287 -11.10 -9.42 10.70
CA GLN A 287 -10.29 -10.60 11.07
C GLN A 287 -10.97 -11.47 12.13
N GLY A 288 -11.67 -10.86 13.10
CA GLY A 288 -12.40 -11.59 14.15
C GLY A 288 -13.57 -12.44 13.64
N TYR A 289 -14.06 -12.19 12.42
CA TYR A 289 -15.20 -12.89 11.82
C TYR A 289 -14.82 -13.74 10.58
N THR A 290 -13.53 -13.99 10.34
CA THR A 290 -13.09 -14.86 9.24
C THR A 290 -13.55 -16.31 9.46
N THR A 291 -14.11 -16.93 8.43
CA THR A 291 -14.63 -18.31 8.46
C THR A 291 -13.84 -19.29 7.60
N THR A 292 -13.10 -18.78 6.61
CA THR A 292 -12.28 -19.58 5.69
C THR A 292 -10.82 -19.14 5.77
N SER A 293 -9.89 -20.03 5.39
CA SER A 293 -8.46 -19.69 5.32
C SER A 293 -8.18 -18.55 4.35
N GLU A 294 -8.94 -18.46 3.25
CA GLU A 294 -8.83 -17.37 2.27
C GLU A 294 -9.19 -16.02 2.88
N GLN A 295 -10.23 -15.96 3.71
CA GLN A 295 -10.61 -14.74 4.43
C GLN A 295 -9.57 -14.35 5.49
N GLU A 296 -8.99 -15.35 6.17
CA GLU A 296 -7.93 -15.13 7.15
C GLU A 296 -6.65 -14.61 6.48
N ASP A 297 -6.23 -15.21 5.38
CA ASP A 297 -5.07 -14.78 4.61
C ASP A 297 -5.30 -13.38 4.02
N TYR A 298 -6.50 -13.10 3.52
CA TYR A 298 -6.89 -11.76 3.07
C TYR A 298 -6.74 -10.72 4.19
N ALA A 299 -7.40 -10.94 5.34
CA ALA A 299 -7.35 -10.01 6.46
C ALA A 299 -5.92 -9.83 7.01
N ARG A 300 -5.11 -10.90 7.01
CA ARG A 300 -3.71 -10.84 7.42
C ARG A 300 -2.87 -9.99 6.46
N ASN A 301 -3.02 -10.18 5.14
CA ASN A 301 -2.30 -9.41 4.14
C ASN A 301 -2.65 -7.91 4.21
N GLU A 302 -3.95 -7.59 4.37
CA GLU A 302 -4.39 -6.20 4.57
C GLU A 302 -3.82 -5.63 5.87
N MET A 303 -3.74 -6.44 6.93
CA MET A 303 -3.18 -6.00 8.21
C MET A 303 -1.69 -5.70 8.08
N ASP A 304 -0.93 -6.57 7.42
CA ASP A 304 0.49 -6.36 7.13
C ASP A 304 0.70 -5.09 6.28
N TRP A 305 -0.21 -4.83 5.33
CA TRP A 305 -0.21 -3.62 4.51
C TRP A 305 -0.44 -2.35 5.36
N VAL A 306 -1.44 -2.36 6.26
CA VAL A 306 -1.71 -1.23 7.18
C VAL A 306 -0.56 -1.04 8.18
N LEU A 307 0.00 -2.14 8.68
CA LEU A 307 1.07 -2.16 9.66
C LEU A 307 2.45 -1.85 9.07
N TRP A 308 2.55 -1.68 7.75
CA TRP A 308 3.83 -1.48 7.06
C TRP A 308 4.70 -0.40 7.70
N ASP A 309 4.10 0.74 8.09
CA ASP A 309 4.77 1.83 8.81
C ASP A 309 4.03 2.19 10.12
N HIS A 310 3.83 1.23 11.01
CA HIS A 310 3.12 1.41 12.30
C HIS A 310 1.74 2.07 12.18
N HIS A 311 0.95 1.72 11.17
CA HIS A 311 -0.34 2.36 10.84
C HIS A 311 -0.26 3.81 10.35
N ASN A 312 0.92 4.29 9.94
CA ASN A 312 1.02 5.54 9.18
C ASN A 312 0.52 5.31 7.74
N PHE A 313 -0.80 5.35 7.63
CA PHE A 313 -1.54 5.06 6.41
C PHE A 313 -1.21 6.03 5.27
N GLU A 314 -0.94 7.32 5.58
CA GLU A 314 -0.52 8.30 4.57
C GLU A 314 0.81 7.92 3.91
N ASN A 315 1.78 7.45 4.71
CA ASN A 315 3.07 6.99 4.19
C ASN A 315 2.90 5.75 3.32
N ARG A 316 2.02 4.81 3.70
CA ARG A 316 1.74 3.61 2.89
C ARG A 316 1.10 3.97 1.55
N LEU A 317 0.07 4.81 1.55
CA LEU A 317 -0.57 5.24 0.30
C LEU A 317 0.40 5.99 -0.62
N LEU A 318 1.25 6.85 -0.05
CA LEU A 318 2.27 7.53 -0.84
C LEU A 318 3.25 6.52 -1.44
N TYR A 319 3.71 5.54 -0.65
CA TYR A 319 4.58 4.48 -1.14
C TYR A 319 3.96 3.70 -2.29
N ASP A 320 2.69 3.28 -2.17
CA ASP A 320 1.96 2.59 -3.24
C ASP A 320 1.86 3.43 -4.51
N SER A 321 1.57 4.73 -4.37
CA SER A 321 1.54 5.65 -5.51
C SER A 321 2.91 5.75 -6.20
N LEU A 322 4.01 5.75 -5.43
CA LEU A 322 5.37 5.78 -5.99
C LEU A 322 5.72 4.48 -6.70
N GLN A 323 5.25 3.32 -6.22
CA GLN A 323 5.45 2.04 -6.90
C GLN A 323 4.85 2.02 -8.30
N THR A 324 3.69 2.67 -8.51
CA THR A 324 3.11 2.79 -9.86
C THR A 324 3.99 3.58 -10.83
N LEU A 325 4.86 4.45 -10.30
CA LEU A 325 5.79 5.25 -11.08
C LEU A 325 7.07 4.50 -11.46
N PHE A 326 7.36 3.34 -10.86
CA PHE A 326 8.63 2.61 -11.12
C PHE A 326 8.83 2.26 -12.60
N SER A 327 7.75 2.04 -13.34
CA SER A 327 7.80 1.74 -14.78
C SER A 327 7.48 2.93 -15.68
N THR A 328 6.83 3.98 -15.15
CA THR A 328 6.29 5.09 -15.97
C THR A 328 7.11 6.38 -15.82
N ASP A 329 7.58 6.70 -14.62
CA ASP A 329 8.47 7.81 -14.30
C ASP A 329 9.46 7.41 -13.18
N PRO A 330 10.47 6.58 -13.51
CA PRO A 330 11.44 6.12 -12.52
C PRO A 330 12.22 7.25 -11.80
N PRO A 331 12.64 8.35 -12.48
CA PRO A 331 13.26 9.48 -11.80
C PRO A 331 12.34 10.16 -10.77
N GLY A 332 11.05 10.33 -11.11
CA GLY A 332 10.06 10.86 -10.19
C GLY A 332 9.83 9.94 -8.99
N ALA A 333 9.74 8.62 -9.22
CA ALA A 333 9.64 7.62 -8.16
C ALA A 333 10.84 7.67 -7.21
N ARG A 334 12.06 7.72 -7.75
CA ARG A 334 13.30 7.82 -6.98
C ARG A 334 13.31 9.06 -6.09
N GLN A 335 12.98 10.23 -6.63
CA GLN A 335 12.91 11.46 -5.86
C GLN A 335 11.84 11.39 -4.76
N GLY A 336 10.68 10.80 -5.05
CA GLY A 336 9.61 10.59 -4.08
C GLY A 336 10.03 9.66 -2.93
N LEU A 337 10.73 8.56 -3.24
CA LEU A 337 11.28 7.65 -2.22
C LEU A 337 12.32 8.35 -1.35
N ALA A 338 13.24 9.13 -1.93
CA ALA A 338 14.22 9.90 -1.18
C ALA A 338 13.57 10.88 -0.18
N TRP A 339 12.40 11.43 -0.54
CA TRP A 339 11.60 12.28 0.34
C TRP A 339 10.82 11.49 1.41
N LEU A 340 10.36 10.28 1.08
CA LEU A 340 9.56 9.43 1.96
C LEU A 340 10.41 8.75 3.04
N ILE A 341 11.56 8.17 2.68
CA ILE A 341 12.44 7.42 3.60
C ILE A 341 12.66 8.09 4.96
N PRO A 342 13.01 9.39 5.06
CA PRO A 342 13.23 10.04 6.37
C PRO A 342 11.96 10.22 7.22
N ARG A 343 10.76 10.04 6.64
CA ARG A 343 9.47 10.13 7.34
C ARG A 343 8.95 8.79 7.85
N LEU A 344 9.52 7.70 7.36
CA LEU A 344 9.13 6.35 7.76
C LEU A 344 9.61 6.08 9.19
N THR A 345 8.69 5.59 10.01
CA THR A 345 8.94 5.30 11.44
C THR A 345 9.47 3.89 11.62
N GLN A 346 8.95 2.93 10.84
CA GLN A 346 9.29 1.53 10.93
C GLN A 346 10.60 1.22 10.22
N THR A 347 11.44 0.41 10.85
CA THR A 347 12.72 0.00 10.27
C THR A 347 12.51 -0.87 9.02
N SER A 348 11.54 -1.79 9.03
CA SER A 348 11.23 -2.61 7.84
C SER A 348 10.74 -1.77 6.66
N ALA A 349 9.80 -0.82 6.86
CA ALA A 349 9.39 0.10 5.81
C ALA A 349 10.57 0.92 5.25
N ARG A 350 11.44 1.44 6.13
CA ARG A 350 12.65 2.16 5.70
C ARG A 350 13.58 1.29 4.88
N ILE A 351 13.80 0.05 5.28
CA ILE A 351 14.63 -0.92 4.56
C ILE A 351 14.04 -1.18 3.18
N GLU A 352 12.74 -1.45 3.08
CA GLU A 352 12.07 -1.72 1.81
C GLU A 352 12.11 -0.50 0.86
N ALA A 353 11.78 0.68 1.36
CA ALA A 353 11.82 1.91 0.58
C ALA A 353 13.25 2.27 0.14
N SER A 354 14.26 2.04 0.99
CA SER A 354 15.67 2.26 0.66
C SER A 354 16.18 1.24 -0.35
N TYR A 355 15.74 -0.01 -0.27
CA TYR A 355 16.05 -1.05 -1.25
C TYR A 355 15.53 -0.67 -2.64
N ASN A 356 14.27 -0.27 -2.73
CA ASN A 356 13.67 0.16 -4.00
C ASN A 356 14.29 1.47 -4.52
N HIS A 357 14.63 2.41 -3.62
CA HIS A 357 15.38 3.60 -3.99
C HIS A 357 16.76 3.25 -4.60
N ALA A 358 17.47 2.28 -4.02
CA ALA A 358 18.77 1.85 -4.51
C ALA A 358 18.67 1.18 -5.89
N LEU A 359 17.66 0.33 -6.11
CA LEU A 359 17.39 -0.27 -7.42
C LEU A 359 17.17 0.78 -8.50
N LEU A 360 16.30 1.76 -8.24
CA LEU A 360 16.04 2.84 -9.18
C LEU A 360 17.27 3.73 -9.42
N SER A 361 18.08 3.95 -8.39
CA SER A 361 19.33 4.73 -8.47
C SER A 361 20.38 4.02 -9.33
N TRP A 362 20.50 2.69 -9.21
CA TRP A 362 21.40 1.87 -10.02
C TRP A 362 21.09 1.99 -11.51
N GLU A 363 19.80 1.96 -11.86
CA GLU A 363 19.34 2.03 -13.26
C GLU A 363 19.47 3.44 -13.87
N HIS A 364 19.57 4.50 -13.06
CA HIS A 364 19.47 5.90 -13.52
C HIS A 364 20.69 6.77 -13.15
N ASP A 365 21.89 6.26 -13.49
CA ASP A 365 23.19 6.96 -13.41
C ASP A 365 23.68 7.38 -12.01
N ASP A 366 23.19 6.74 -10.95
CA ASP A 366 23.66 6.96 -9.56
C ASP A 366 24.11 5.64 -8.90
N GLN A 367 24.97 4.93 -9.62
CA GLN A 367 25.40 3.57 -9.28
C GLN A 367 26.21 3.48 -7.98
N ASP A 368 27.05 4.48 -7.70
CA ASP A 368 27.88 4.50 -6.49
C ASP A 368 27.01 4.65 -5.22
N ALA A 369 26.06 5.60 -5.22
CA ALA A 369 25.15 5.79 -4.09
C ALA A 369 24.20 4.59 -3.91
N ALA A 370 23.78 3.97 -5.02
CA ALA A 370 23.00 2.74 -4.98
C ALA A 370 23.76 1.60 -4.30
N LEU A 371 25.03 1.40 -4.66
CA LEU A 371 25.87 0.36 -4.09
C LEU A 371 26.14 0.58 -2.61
N ASP A 372 26.42 1.83 -2.21
CA ASP A 372 26.56 2.21 -0.79
C ASP A 372 25.29 1.88 0.01
N THR A 373 24.12 2.21 -0.55
CA THR A 373 22.84 1.92 0.09
C THR A 373 22.64 0.42 0.24
N LEU A 374 22.88 -0.37 -0.82
CA LEU A 374 22.75 -1.83 -0.76
C LEU A 374 23.72 -2.47 0.23
N GLN A 375 24.96 -1.97 0.34
CA GLN A 375 25.92 -2.44 1.34
C GLN A 375 25.41 -2.18 2.76
N VAL A 376 24.92 -0.97 3.04
CA VAL A 376 24.37 -0.62 4.35
C VAL A 376 23.19 -1.55 4.69
N LEU A 377 22.30 -1.79 3.73
CA LEU A 377 21.18 -2.71 3.91
C LEU A 377 21.63 -4.15 4.16
N TRP A 378 22.65 -4.63 3.44
CA TRP A 378 23.22 -5.96 3.64
C TRP A 378 23.87 -6.11 5.02
N GLY A 379 24.59 -5.09 5.49
CA GLY A 379 25.14 -5.06 6.85
C GLY A 379 24.04 -5.15 7.91
N LEU A 380 23.01 -4.30 7.79
CA LEU A 380 21.86 -4.31 8.71
C LEU A 380 21.10 -5.65 8.72
N ALA A 381 21.04 -6.34 7.58
CA ALA A 381 20.33 -7.59 7.40
C ALA A 381 21.10 -8.81 7.95
N THR A 382 22.43 -8.76 7.96
CA THR A 382 23.29 -9.86 8.40
C THR A 382 23.65 -9.82 9.89
N ASP A 383 23.45 -8.67 10.55
CA ASP A 383 23.59 -8.56 12.00
C ASP A 383 22.50 -9.37 12.73
N SER A 384 22.92 -10.52 13.27
CA SER A 384 22.11 -11.65 13.76
C SER A 384 21.20 -11.38 14.98
N THR A 385 21.06 -10.13 15.41
CA THR A 385 20.30 -9.80 16.62
C THR A 385 18.82 -9.52 16.34
N GLU A 386 18.44 -9.22 15.09
CA GLU A 386 17.07 -8.79 14.78
C GLU A 386 16.58 -9.26 13.39
N THR A 387 16.41 -10.57 13.21
CA THR A 387 15.73 -11.16 12.04
C THR A 387 14.28 -10.68 11.86
N SER A 388 13.69 -9.99 12.84
CA SER A 388 12.36 -9.38 12.76
C SER A 388 12.31 -8.07 11.95
N ARG A 389 13.42 -7.62 11.36
CA ARG A 389 13.50 -6.37 10.58
C ARG A 389 13.23 -6.55 9.08
N THR A 390 13.07 -7.77 8.59
CA THR A 390 12.88 -8.03 7.16
C THR A 390 11.47 -7.60 6.72
N PRO A 391 11.33 -6.81 5.65
CA PRO A 391 10.02 -6.37 5.14
C PRO A 391 9.10 -7.53 4.74
N TYR A 392 9.65 -8.60 4.19
CA TYR A 392 8.91 -9.80 3.77
C TYR A 392 9.82 -11.05 3.82
N PRO A 393 9.26 -12.28 3.79
CA PRO A 393 10.02 -13.51 4.06
C PRO A 393 11.22 -13.78 3.14
N GLU A 394 11.11 -13.41 1.86
CA GLU A 394 12.13 -13.65 0.83
C GLU A 394 13.14 -12.50 0.70
N PHE A 395 12.94 -11.40 1.43
CA PHE A 395 13.72 -10.16 1.27
C PHE A 395 15.23 -10.36 1.41
N LEU A 396 15.66 -11.22 2.34
CA LEU A 396 17.09 -11.47 2.53
C LEU A 396 17.73 -12.12 1.31
N ASP A 397 17.02 -13.04 0.64
CA ASP A 397 17.54 -13.65 -0.58
C ASP A 397 17.54 -12.64 -1.73
N ASP A 398 16.45 -11.87 -1.89
CA ASP A 398 16.37 -10.82 -2.91
C ASP A 398 17.50 -9.79 -2.74
N LEU A 399 17.68 -9.25 -1.53
CA LEU A 399 18.74 -8.30 -1.22
C LEU A 399 20.12 -8.91 -1.50
N ARG A 400 20.34 -10.17 -1.09
CA ARG A 400 21.59 -10.90 -1.34
C ARG A 400 21.89 -11.02 -2.83
N GLN A 401 20.91 -11.45 -3.63
CA GLN A 401 21.09 -11.62 -5.08
C GLN A 401 21.32 -10.28 -5.75
N THR A 402 20.53 -9.26 -5.42
CA THR A 402 20.66 -7.91 -5.98
C THR A 402 22.01 -7.29 -5.64
N TYR A 403 22.42 -7.34 -4.37
CA TYR A 403 23.71 -6.80 -3.95
C TYR A 403 24.89 -7.52 -4.61
N ALA A 404 24.85 -8.86 -4.68
CA ALA A 404 25.89 -9.60 -5.38
C ALA A 404 25.93 -9.32 -6.89
N THR A 405 24.77 -9.11 -7.53
CA THR A 405 24.68 -8.81 -8.96
C THR A 405 25.26 -7.43 -9.26
N THR A 406 24.88 -6.41 -8.49
CA THR A 406 25.38 -5.03 -8.65
C THR A 406 26.89 -4.95 -8.43
N LEU A 407 27.42 -5.61 -7.38
CA LEU A 407 28.87 -5.74 -7.16
C LEU A 407 29.57 -6.42 -8.34
N PHE A 408 28.98 -7.49 -8.90
CA PHE A 408 29.56 -8.22 -10.01
C PHE A 408 29.59 -7.38 -11.29
N GLU A 409 28.53 -6.64 -11.58
CA GLU A 409 28.45 -5.72 -12.72
C GLU A 409 29.48 -4.59 -12.58
N ARG A 410 29.59 -3.97 -11.41
CA ARG A 410 30.60 -2.93 -11.12
C ARG A 410 32.02 -3.45 -11.32
N ALA A 411 32.28 -4.69 -10.92
CA ALA A 411 33.57 -5.32 -11.15
C ALA A 411 33.91 -5.50 -12.64
N LEU A 412 32.91 -5.89 -13.45
CA LEU A 412 33.09 -6.04 -14.89
C LEU A 412 33.34 -4.70 -15.58
N GLU A 413 32.65 -3.65 -15.14
CA GLU A 413 32.85 -2.28 -15.61
C GLU A 413 34.28 -1.80 -15.36
N HIS A 414 34.74 -1.83 -14.10
CA HIS A 414 36.12 -1.45 -13.75
C HIS A 414 37.18 -2.27 -14.48
N ARG A 415 36.89 -3.55 -14.75
CA ARG A 415 37.76 -4.37 -15.57
C ARG A 415 37.83 -3.84 -17.01
N SER A 416 36.69 -3.45 -17.59
CA SER A 416 36.64 -2.90 -18.95
C SER A 416 37.39 -1.57 -19.06
N GLU A 417 37.41 -0.78 -17.98
CA GLU A 417 38.16 0.47 -17.83
C GLU A 417 39.66 0.25 -17.55
N GLY A 418 40.09 -0.99 -17.31
CA GLY A 418 41.48 -1.35 -17.02
C GLY A 418 41.87 -1.27 -15.53
N ALA A 419 40.95 -0.91 -14.64
CA ALA A 419 41.13 -0.89 -13.19
C ALA A 419 41.06 -2.30 -12.57
N SER A 420 42.00 -3.16 -12.96
CA SER A 420 42.00 -4.60 -12.62
C SER A 420 42.08 -4.89 -11.11
N ALA A 421 42.70 -4.00 -10.32
CA ALA A 421 42.78 -4.16 -8.87
C ALA A 421 41.42 -3.94 -8.20
N LEU A 422 40.70 -2.88 -8.59
CA LEU A 422 39.35 -2.59 -8.08
C LEU A 422 38.36 -3.67 -8.52
N ALA A 423 38.41 -4.08 -9.79
CA ALA A 423 37.61 -5.20 -10.29
C ALA A 423 37.85 -6.49 -9.49
N PHE A 424 39.11 -6.78 -9.13
CA PHE A 424 39.42 -7.93 -8.28
C PHE A 424 38.80 -7.80 -6.88
N THR A 425 38.88 -6.62 -6.25
CA THR A 425 38.29 -6.37 -4.93
C THR A 425 36.78 -6.60 -4.92
N TYR A 426 36.05 -6.03 -5.89
CA TYR A 426 34.60 -6.24 -5.99
C TYR A 426 34.23 -7.71 -6.24
N LEU A 427 34.98 -8.42 -7.10
CA LEU A 427 34.76 -9.86 -7.31
C LEU A 427 34.98 -10.67 -6.04
N MET A 428 35.96 -10.29 -5.20
CA MET A 428 36.16 -10.96 -3.91
C MET A 428 35.01 -10.69 -2.95
N GLN A 429 34.46 -9.47 -2.91
CA GLN A 429 33.27 -9.16 -2.11
C GLN A 429 32.05 -9.97 -2.56
N VAL A 430 31.81 -10.13 -3.87
CA VAL A 430 30.75 -11.00 -4.39
C VAL A 430 30.87 -12.43 -3.86
N THR A 431 32.10 -12.93 -3.71
CA THR A 431 32.35 -14.29 -3.21
C THR A 431 32.09 -14.46 -1.71
N GLU A 432 31.97 -13.38 -0.96
CA GLU A 432 31.66 -13.38 0.48
C GLU A 432 30.16 -13.33 0.75
N VAL A 433 29.36 -12.80 -0.18
CA VAL A 433 27.90 -12.65 -0.07
C VAL A 433 27.14 -13.96 -0.36
N GLU A 434 27.81 -15.02 -0.83
CA GLU A 434 27.24 -16.34 -1.18
C GLU A 434 25.93 -16.27 -2.01
N SER A 435 26.08 -15.90 -3.29
CA SER A 435 24.98 -15.78 -4.28
C SER A 435 25.12 -16.76 -5.46
N GLN A 436 24.17 -16.72 -6.40
CA GLN A 436 24.29 -17.46 -7.67
C GLN A 436 25.47 -17.01 -8.54
N TYR A 437 26.02 -15.82 -8.28
CA TYR A 437 27.16 -15.25 -9.01
C TYR A 437 28.51 -15.65 -8.39
N THR A 438 28.54 -16.27 -7.22
CA THR A 438 29.77 -16.67 -6.50
C THR A 438 30.74 -17.43 -7.40
N GLY A 439 30.25 -18.47 -8.09
CA GLY A 439 31.07 -19.28 -8.99
C GLY A 439 31.67 -18.47 -10.14
N ARG A 440 30.83 -17.66 -10.80
CA ARG A 440 31.24 -16.79 -11.91
C ARG A 440 32.23 -15.73 -11.44
N ALA A 441 32.02 -15.14 -10.27
CA ALA A 441 32.90 -14.14 -9.67
C ALA A 441 34.31 -14.72 -9.43
N PHE A 442 34.40 -15.93 -8.89
CA PHE A 442 35.68 -16.63 -8.74
C PHE A 442 36.39 -16.87 -10.08
N VAL A 443 35.66 -17.28 -11.12
CA VAL A 443 36.23 -17.49 -12.47
C VAL A 443 36.77 -16.19 -13.05
N GLU A 444 36.04 -15.08 -12.91
CA GLU A 444 36.52 -13.77 -13.35
C GLU A 444 37.72 -13.28 -12.51
N ALA A 445 37.72 -13.51 -11.20
CA ALA A 445 38.85 -13.19 -10.33
C ALA A 445 40.11 -13.98 -10.73
N LEU A 446 39.96 -15.27 -11.06
CA LEU A 446 41.05 -16.09 -11.62
C LEU A 446 41.57 -15.56 -12.95
N ARG A 447 40.70 -15.03 -13.82
CA ARG A 447 41.13 -14.41 -15.09
C ARG A 447 41.98 -13.17 -14.85
N LEU A 448 41.65 -12.36 -13.85
CA LEU A 448 42.46 -11.21 -13.44
C LEU A 448 43.79 -11.67 -12.81
N ALA A 449 43.77 -12.72 -11.98
CA ALA A 449 44.95 -13.28 -11.34
C ALA A 449 45.83 -14.16 -12.26
N ARG A 450 45.52 -14.27 -13.56
CA ARG A 450 46.21 -15.20 -14.49
C ARG A 450 47.72 -15.00 -14.64
N TYR A 451 48.23 -13.82 -14.27
CA TYR A 451 49.66 -13.48 -14.29
C TYR A 451 50.29 -13.48 -12.90
N ASN A 452 49.51 -13.70 -11.84
CA ASN A 452 49.96 -13.84 -10.46
C ASN A 452 49.63 -15.25 -9.94
N PRO A 453 50.53 -16.24 -10.15
CA PRO A 453 50.24 -17.63 -9.83
C PRO A 453 50.00 -17.89 -8.35
N GLU A 454 50.61 -17.11 -7.46
CA GLU A 454 50.39 -17.22 -6.02
C GLU A 454 48.96 -16.81 -5.64
N GLN A 455 48.47 -15.69 -6.17
CA GLN A 455 47.12 -15.21 -5.90
C GLN A 455 46.05 -16.14 -6.49
N ALA A 456 46.28 -16.70 -7.67
CA ALA A 456 45.37 -17.69 -8.25
C ALA A 456 45.32 -19.00 -7.43
N ARG A 457 46.45 -19.44 -6.87
CA ARG A 457 46.50 -20.61 -5.98
C ARG A 457 45.76 -20.39 -4.66
N LEU A 458 45.71 -19.16 -4.15
CA LEU A 458 44.91 -18.85 -2.96
C LEU A 458 43.41 -18.99 -3.20
N LEU A 459 42.94 -18.82 -4.44
CA LEU A 459 41.52 -18.96 -4.80
C LEU A 459 41.11 -20.43 -4.99
N GLU A 460 42.03 -21.30 -5.42
CA GLU A 460 41.73 -22.72 -5.73
C GLU A 460 40.99 -23.45 -4.59
N PRO A 461 41.44 -23.44 -3.32
CA PRO A 461 40.72 -24.14 -2.25
C PRO A 461 39.32 -23.59 -1.98
N ARG A 462 39.08 -22.31 -2.23
CA ARG A 462 37.76 -21.69 -2.06
C ARG A 462 36.82 -22.12 -3.18
N ILE A 463 37.31 -22.20 -4.41
CA ILE A 463 36.53 -22.63 -5.58
C ILE A 463 36.20 -24.11 -5.50
N GLU A 464 37.14 -24.96 -5.08
CA GLU A 464 36.89 -26.39 -4.94
C GLU A 464 35.76 -26.70 -3.94
N LYS A 465 35.57 -25.87 -2.90
CA LYS A 465 34.45 -26.05 -1.94
C LYS A 465 33.07 -25.87 -2.58
N ILE A 466 32.97 -25.04 -3.61
CA ILE A 466 31.70 -24.72 -4.28
C ILE A 466 31.62 -25.32 -5.69
N PHE A 467 32.64 -26.09 -6.11
CA PHE A 467 32.77 -26.52 -7.50
C PHE A 467 31.51 -27.22 -8.01
N ASP A 468 30.92 -28.10 -7.21
CA ASP A 468 29.73 -28.86 -7.59
C ASP A 468 28.45 -28.01 -7.65
N THR A 469 28.42 -26.84 -6.99
CA THR A 469 27.28 -25.91 -7.04
C THR A 469 27.43 -24.85 -8.13
N MET A 470 28.60 -24.75 -8.77
CA MET A 470 28.83 -23.84 -9.88
C MET A 470 28.07 -24.27 -11.14
N ARG A 471 27.73 -23.30 -11.99
CA ARG A 471 27.20 -23.60 -13.33
C ARG A 471 28.26 -24.36 -14.13
N TRP A 472 27.81 -25.29 -14.96
CA TRP A 472 28.69 -26.14 -15.79
C TRP A 472 29.70 -25.34 -16.63
N GLU A 473 29.28 -24.18 -17.17
CA GLU A 473 30.16 -23.31 -17.97
C GLU A 473 31.30 -22.72 -17.12
N ASP A 474 30.99 -22.33 -15.88
CA ASP A 474 31.95 -21.79 -14.93
C ASP A 474 32.90 -22.88 -14.43
N GLN A 475 32.41 -24.10 -14.21
CA GLN A 475 33.24 -25.28 -13.88
C GLN A 475 34.28 -25.54 -14.96
N LEU A 476 33.88 -25.56 -16.24
CA LEU A 476 34.81 -25.75 -17.36
C LEU A 476 35.81 -24.61 -17.49
N ALA A 477 35.35 -23.36 -17.30
CA ALA A 477 36.21 -22.19 -17.34
C ALA A 477 37.27 -22.25 -16.22
N TYR A 478 36.88 -22.62 -15.01
CA TYR A 478 37.78 -22.84 -13.88
C TYR A 478 38.85 -23.89 -14.20
N LEU A 479 38.45 -25.10 -14.62
CA LEU A 479 39.36 -26.20 -14.94
C LEU A 479 40.37 -25.80 -16.03
N THR A 480 39.89 -25.05 -17.03
CA THR A 480 40.73 -24.56 -18.13
C THR A 480 41.75 -23.53 -17.64
N LEU A 481 41.33 -22.56 -16.82
CA LEU A 481 42.19 -21.50 -16.30
C LEU A 481 43.26 -22.07 -15.37
N MET A 482 42.88 -22.94 -14.43
CA MET A 482 43.81 -23.59 -13.52
C MET A 482 44.75 -24.57 -14.23
N GLY A 483 44.25 -25.32 -15.22
CA GLY A 483 45.09 -26.20 -16.03
C GLY A 483 46.17 -25.42 -16.81
N ASN A 484 45.81 -24.26 -17.36
CA ASN A 484 46.78 -23.37 -18.01
C ASN A 484 47.77 -22.75 -17.02
N LEU A 485 47.33 -22.41 -15.82
CA LEU A 485 48.18 -21.90 -14.75
C LEU A 485 49.22 -22.94 -14.32
N TYR A 486 48.79 -24.16 -14.01
CA TYR A 486 49.71 -25.23 -13.61
C TYR A 486 50.67 -25.66 -14.71
N ARG A 487 50.24 -25.58 -15.97
CA ARG A 487 51.13 -25.77 -17.11
C ARG A 487 52.26 -24.74 -17.13
N ARG A 488 51.96 -23.47 -16.81
CA ARG A 488 52.98 -22.40 -16.73
C ARG A 488 53.90 -22.58 -15.53
N THR A 489 53.39 -23.05 -14.39
CA THR A 489 54.22 -23.28 -13.19
C THR A 489 54.96 -24.63 -13.21
N GLY A 490 54.74 -25.47 -14.24
CA GLY A 490 55.43 -26.76 -14.41
C GLY A 490 54.86 -27.93 -13.60
N ASP A 491 53.67 -27.79 -13.00
CA ASP A 491 53.06 -28.84 -12.18
C ASP A 491 52.24 -29.80 -13.07
N THR A 492 52.95 -30.77 -13.67
CA THR A 492 52.36 -31.67 -14.66
C THR A 492 51.37 -32.70 -14.08
N GLU A 493 51.44 -32.97 -12.78
CA GLU A 493 50.55 -33.91 -12.10
C GLU A 493 49.17 -33.29 -11.92
N LYS A 494 49.11 -32.06 -11.39
CA LYS A 494 47.85 -31.31 -11.27
C LYS A 494 47.20 -31.04 -12.62
N VAL A 495 47.99 -30.74 -13.67
CA VAL A 495 47.46 -30.58 -15.04
C VAL A 495 46.74 -31.84 -15.51
N ARG A 496 47.31 -33.03 -15.26
CA ARG A 496 46.68 -34.30 -15.65
C ARG A 496 45.36 -34.50 -14.92
N GLY A 497 45.34 -34.31 -13.59
CA GLY A 497 44.12 -34.43 -12.79
C GLY A 497 42.99 -33.49 -13.24
N LEU A 498 43.31 -32.22 -13.53
CA LEU A 498 42.32 -31.25 -14.02
C LEU A 498 41.81 -31.59 -15.44
N LEU A 499 42.67 -32.11 -16.33
CA LEU A 499 42.26 -32.54 -17.66
C LEU A 499 41.32 -33.74 -17.62
N ASP A 500 41.55 -34.69 -16.71
CA ASP A 500 40.68 -35.85 -16.55
C ASP A 500 39.32 -35.43 -15.99
N ARG A 501 39.28 -34.54 -14.99
CA ARG A 501 38.03 -33.90 -14.51
C ARG A 501 37.30 -33.16 -15.63
N TYR A 502 38.01 -32.39 -16.45
CA TYR A 502 37.42 -31.66 -17.58
C TYR A 502 36.79 -32.61 -18.60
N ARG A 503 37.45 -33.73 -18.90
CA ARG A 503 36.93 -34.76 -19.82
C ARG A 503 35.69 -35.45 -19.25
N ALA A 504 35.72 -35.81 -17.98
CA ALA A 504 34.58 -36.42 -17.29
C ALA A 504 33.35 -35.49 -17.35
N LEU A 505 33.52 -34.23 -16.96
CA LEU A 505 32.44 -33.23 -16.95
C LEU A 505 31.85 -32.97 -18.35
N ARG A 506 32.69 -33.03 -19.40
CA ARG A 506 32.21 -32.89 -20.78
C ARG A 506 31.46 -34.14 -21.27
N ALA A 507 31.90 -35.33 -20.85
CA ALA A 507 31.29 -36.60 -21.22
C ALA A 507 29.87 -36.72 -20.63
N GLU A 508 29.69 -36.31 -19.37
CA GLU A 508 28.39 -36.31 -18.68
C GLU A 508 27.32 -35.50 -19.44
N ARG A 509 27.67 -34.31 -19.95
CA ARG A 509 26.73 -33.48 -20.72
C ARG A 509 26.44 -34.01 -22.12
N SER A 510 27.35 -34.78 -22.72
CA SER A 510 27.11 -35.40 -24.04
C SER A 510 26.28 -36.68 -23.98
N GLY A 511 26.06 -37.22 -22.78
CA GLY A 511 25.22 -38.40 -22.53
C GLY A 511 23.78 -38.08 -22.09
N GLN A 512 23.48 -36.81 -21.81
CA GLN A 512 22.14 -36.24 -21.67
C GLN A 512 21.68 -35.69 -23.02
#